data_AF-A0A1M6SEN5-F1
#
_entry.id   AF-A0A1M6SEN5-F1
#
_cell.length_a   1.000
_cell.length_b   1.000
_cell.length_c   1.000
_cell.angle_alpha   90.00
_cell.angle_beta   90.00
_cell.angle_gamma   90.00
#
_symmetry.space_group_name_H-M   'P 1'
#
loop_
_entity.id
_entity.type
_entity.pdbx_description
1 polymer ?
#
loop_
_entity_poly.entity_id
_entity_poly.type
_entity_poly.pdbx_seq_one_letter_code
_entity_poly.pdbx_strand_id
1 'polypeptide(L)'
;MKRAKKFPKASILGVAAVSTLFTACDLIHDLIPADPNPGDPHVQISSSSHFVPASSSAILPTSSFNQPSAFQTWRGPDGYQRIETGHSTDTETAGYWYSFADDVDGGMSRVVWPVPEGDEYDSGSLQPIVDYCKGLCGTASLNKGTMTYNPFAGVAFNLAGEDSRGNIVAADVSDMDGVCISYASEAIMSIEMIFDDATNSRIGYANPAVTIPKSLAGTTKTFSWSNFKQPSWYKGDYKISGTEGAKRLVALRFKLQASMGDYRFNITEIGKNGACTGVPANLDIIGPVDPIVIDPPDTIPPGPAPENNFETWFGYQGYAQINTGYDNGSLTSGYWFSYGDDVDGGQSRIVWPVPQGNEYSDDALDPIIEHCNGLCGTAVLDKGVLTYNPYVGVGFNLAGETKNGEADIVDASSIGGICISYTSTAAPTLEMGLGEALDAAIGYAQPAVALPKSTVGVTKFIPWSNFKQPSWYKGDLQLTGEQAAKHLANIKFKIQAHPGEYDFNIQAVGPFNGGTCAPNANVLP
;
A
#
# COMPACT_ATOMS: atom_id res chain seq x y z
N MET A 1 -51.32 -6.43 34.31
CA MET A 1 -51.05 -7.39 33.21
C MET A 1 -49.73 -7.03 32.56
N LYS A 2 -48.72 -7.90 32.72
CA LYS A 2 -47.37 -7.75 32.14
C LYS A 2 -47.41 -8.15 30.67
N ARG A 3 -46.78 -7.38 29.77
CA ARG A 3 -46.40 -7.86 28.44
C ARG A 3 -44.95 -7.48 28.16
N ALA A 4 -44.08 -8.47 28.30
CA ALA A 4 -42.68 -8.42 27.92
C ALA A 4 -42.58 -8.38 26.39
N LYS A 5 -41.74 -7.48 25.85
CA LYS A 5 -41.23 -7.59 24.48
C LYS A 5 -39.82 -8.16 24.56
N LYS A 6 -39.64 -9.33 23.95
CA LYS A 6 -38.38 -10.04 23.77
C LYS A 6 -37.55 -9.30 22.71
N PHE A 7 -36.27 -9.07 22.99
CA PHE A 7 -35.27 -8.74 21.98
C PHE A 7 -34.83 -10.02 21.25
N PRO A 8 -34.65 -10.01 19.92
CA PRO A 8 -34.01 -11.12 19.24
C PRO A 8 -32.48 -11.06 19.46
N LYS A 9 -31.91 -12.22 19.73
CA LYS A 9 -30.48 -12.48 19.86
C LYS A 9 -29.84 -12.30 18.47
N ALA A 10 -28.76 -11.53 18.39
CA ALA A 10 -27.88 -11.54 17.24
C ALA A 10 -27.12 -12.87 17.23
N SER A 11 -27.28 -13.63 16.15
CA SER A 11 -26.44 -14.78 15.83
C SER A 11 -25.12 -14.27 15.28
N ILE A 12 -24.02 -14.59 15.96
CA ILE A 12 -22.67 -14.42 15.44
C ILE A 12 -22.39 -15.68 14.60
N LEU A 13 -22.40 -15.51 13.27
CA LEU A 13 -21.89 -16.50 12.33
C LEU A 13 -20.37 -16.31 12.27
N GLY A 14 -19.63 -17.29 12.78
CA GLY A 14 -18.20 -17.39 12.54
C GLY A 14 -17.97 -17.77 11.08
N VAL A 15 -17.24 -16.94 10.36
CA VAL A 15 -16.72 -17.26 9.03
C VAL A 15 -15.35 -17.88 9.23
N ALA A 16 -15.26 -19.17 8.89
CA ALA A 16 -14.00 -19.89 8.79
C ALA A 16 -13.25 -19.37 7.55
N ALA A 17 -11.99 -18.95 7.72
CA ALA A 17 -11.11 -18.69 6.60
C ALA A 17 -10.81 -20.01 5.88
N VAL A 18 -11.23 -20.09 4.62
CA VAL A 18 -10.92 -21.20 3.70
C VAL A 18 -9.49 -21.00 3.22
N SER A 19 -8.60 -21.89 3.63
CA SER A 19 -7.23 -21.99 3.12
C SER A 19 -7.25 -22.67 1.76
N THR A 20 -6.91 -21.95 0.70
CA THR A 20 -6.66 -22.51 -0.62
C THR A 20 -5.24 -23.11 -0.64
N LEU A 21 -5.17 -24.43 -0.78
CA LEU A 21 -3.94 -25.18 -1.01
C LEU A 21 -3.53 -25.01 -2.48
N PHE A 22 -2.39 -24.35 -2.73
CA PHE A 22 -1.71 -24.46 -4.03
C PHE A 22 -0.86 -25.73 -4.03
N THR A 23 -1.20 -26.66 -4.94
CA THR A 23 -0.41 -27.84 -5.24
C THR A 23 0.45 -27.50 -6.45
N ALA A 24 1.75 -27.30 -6.27
CA ALA A 24 2.69 -27.18 -7.38
C ALA A 24 3.18 -28.58 -7.76
N CYS A 25 2.96 -28.97 -9.02
CA CYS A 25 3.53 -30.17 -9.62
C CYS A 25 4.98 -29.89 -10.04
N ASP A 26 5.95 -30.54 -9.39
CA ASP A 26 7.30 -30.71 -9.91
C ASP A 26 7.34 -31.89 -10.88
N LEU A 27 7.59 -31.60 -12.16
CA LEU A 27 8.05 -32.57 -13.16
C LEU A 27 8.79 -31.80 -14.24
N ILE A 28 10.12 -31.93 -14.26
CA ILE A 28 10.95 -32.31 -15.42
C ILE A 28 12.39 -32.39 -14.91
N HIS A 29 12.82 -33.62 -14.60
CA HIS A 29 14.21 -34.04 -14.69
C HIS A 29 14.41 -34.75 -16.04
N ASP A 30 15.67 -34.81 -16.47
CA ASP A 30 16.21 -35.57 -17.60
C ASP A 30 16.15 -34.93 -18.98
N LEU A 31 17.23 -34.23 -19.36
CA LEU A 31 17.94 -34.46 -20.62
C LEU A 31 19.41 -33.99 -20.50
N ILE A 32 20.31 -34.88 -20.09
CA ILE A 32 21.76 -34.79 -20.34
C ILE A 32 22.14 -35.98 -21.23
N PRO A 33 22.92 -35.79 -22.31
CA PRO A 33 23.81 -36.83 -22.81
C PRO A 33 25.26 -36.56 -22.39
N ALA A 34 25.91 -37.57 -21.79
CA ALA A 34 27.36 -37.77 -21.76
C ALA A 34 27.89 -37.94 -23.21
N ASP A 35 29.15 -37.77 -23.62
CA ASP A 35 30.53 -37.95 -23.09
C ASP A 35 31.46 -37.42 -24.24
N PRO A 36 32.81 -37.58 -24.34
CA PRO A 36 33.90 -37.82 -23.39
C PRO A 36 35.13 -36.86 -23.55
N ASN A 37 36.04 -36.89 -22.56
CA ASN A 37 37.43 -36.37 -22.56
C ASN A 37 38.35 -37.20 -23.51
N PRO A 38 39.57 -36.81 -24.00
CA PRO A 38 40.75 -36.43 -23.16
C PRO A 38 41.94 -35.58 -23.79
N GLY A 39 42.75 -34.93 -22.94
CA GLY A 39 44.23 -34.67 -23.05
C GLY A 39 44.78 -33.80 -24.23
N ASP A 40 45.84 -32.99 -24.17
CA ASP A 40 46.92 -32.63 -23.23
C ASP A 40 47.60 -31.34 -23.84
N PRO A 41 48.86 -30.91 -23.58
CA PRO A 41 49.20 -29.67 -22.86
C PRO A 41 49.91 -28.55 -23.69
N HIS A 42 50.15 -27.42 -23.01
CA HIS A 42 51.11 -26.33 -23.29
C HIS A 42 50.88 -25.40 -24.49
N VAL A 43 50.65 -24.10 -24.22
CA VAL A 43 51.49 -22.98 -24.72
C VAL A 43 51.39 -21.81 -23.73
N GLN A 44 52.54 -21.40 -23.17
CA GLN A 44 52.75 -20.06 -22.62
C GLN A 44 53.14 -19.10 -23.75
N ILE A 45 52.50 -17.93 -23.82
CA ILE A 45 53.13 -16.68 -24.26
C ILE A 45 52.65 -15.55 -23.36
N SER A 46 53.63 -14.91 -22.71
CA SER A 46 53.54 -13.71 -21.89
C SER A 46 53.66 -12.44 -22.74
N SER A 47 53.07 -11.32 -22.26
CA SER A 47 53.60 -9.94 -22.28
C SER A 47 52.43 -8.96 -22.14
N SER A 48 52.05 -8.47 -20.95
CA SER A 48 52.68 -7.49 -20.04
C SER A 48 52.45 -6.01 -20.39
N SER A 49 51.75 -5.30 -19.49
CA SER A 49 52.11 -3.97 -18.95
C SER A 49 51.13 -3.63 -17.81
N HIS A 50 51.48 -3.82 -16.53
CA HIS A 50 52.01 -2.79 -15.59
C HIS A 50 51.12 -1.52 -15.57
N PHE A 51 50.34 -1.23 -14.52
CA PHE A 51 50.79 -0.82 -13.18
C PHE A 51 49.78 -1.17 -12.05
N VAL A 52 50.31 -1.14 -10.82
CA VAL A 52 49.85 -1.74 -9.54
C VAL A 52 49.22 -0.64 -8.62
N PRO A 53 48.87 -0.89 -7.34
CA PRO A 53 47.54 -1.22 -6.82
C PRO A 53 46.97 -0.17 -5.82
N ALA A 54 45.69 -0.31 -5.46
CA ALA A 54 45.25 -0.06 -4.08
C ALA A 54 44.04 -0.96 -3.76
N SER A 55 44.33 -2.03 -3.03
CA SER A 55 43.39 -2.91 -2.36
C SER A 55 42.88 -2.23 -1.08
N SER A 56 41.59 -2.39 -0.76
CA SER A 56 41.08 -2.69 0.59
C SER A 56 39.58 -2.98 0.49
N SER A 57 39.20 -4.09 -0.14
CA SER A 57 37.94 -4.74 0.19
C SER A 57 38.14 -5.41 1.55
N ALA A 58 37.65 -4.79 2.61
CA ALA A 58 37.60 -5.44 3.91
C ALA A 58 36.60 -6.58 3.82
N ILE A 59 37.11 -7.79 3.59
CA ILE A 59 36.42 -9.04 3.90
C ILE A 59 36.21 -9.03 5.41
N LEU A 60 34.98 -8.81 5.86
CA LEU A 60 34.60 -9.05 7.24
C LEU A 60 34.39 -10.56 7.43
N PRO A 61 34.84 -11.11 8.57
CA PRO A 61 34.96 -12.55 8.75
C PRO A 61 33.58 -13.20 8.84
N THR A 62 33.37 -14.25 8.05
CA THR A 62 32.36 -15.27 8.29
C THR A 62 32.64 -15.90 9.65
N SER A 63 31.91 -15.47 10.67
CA SER A 63 31.96 -16.07 12.00
C SER A 63 31.04 -17.28 12.02
N SER A 64 31.66 -18.45 12.05
CA SER A 64 31.00 -19.70 12.47
C SER A 64 30.55 -19.55 13.93
N PHE A 65 29.26 -19.60 14.26
CA PHE A 65 28.85 -19.67 15.68
C PHE A 65 27.63 -20.55 15.95
N ASN A 66 27.93 -21.67 16.61
CA ASN A 66 27.01 -22.50 17.37
C ASN A 66 26.91 -21.90 18.80
N GLN A 67 26.13 -20.82 18.97
CA GLN A 67 25.64 -20.25 20.25
C GLN A 67 24.48 -19.30 19.92
N PRO A 68 23.36 -19.27 20.67
CA PRO A 68 22.37 -18.22 20.49
C PRO A 68 23.00 -16.90 20.93
N SER A 69 23.23 -15.98 19.99
CA SER A 69 23.71 -14.63 20.31
C SER A 69 22.67 -13.97 21.20
N ALA A 70 23.04 -13.35 22.33
CA ALA A 70 22.07 -12.63 23.15
C ALA A 70 21.41 -11.47 22.37
N PHE A 71 20.22 -11.04 22.81
CA PHE A 71 19.53 -9.87 22.25
C PHE A 71 20.45 -8.64 22.22
N GLN A 72 20.66 -8.08 21.03
CA GLN A 72 21.50 -6.90 20.83
C GLN A 72 20.65 -5.62 20.79
N THR A 73 21.17 -4.54 21.36
CA THR A 73 20.52 -3.22 21.26
C THR A 73 20.58 -2.75 19.82
N TRP A 74 19.41 -2.63 19.19
CA TRP A 74 19.26 -2.03 17.87
C TRP A 74 19.34 -0.50 17.96
N ARG A 75 20.05 0.11 17.02
CA ARG A 75 20.28 1.54 16.90
C ARG A 75 20.03 1.96 15.46
N GLY A 76 19.04 2.82 15.26
CA GLY A 76 18.74 3.38 13.94
C GLY A 76 19.94 4.03 13.24
N PRO A 77 20.80 4.82 13.92
CA PRO A 77 21.96 5.44 13.28
C PRO A 77 23.02 4.47 12.75
N ASP A 78 23.02 3.21 13.23
CA ASP A 78 23.94 2.20 12.75
C ASP A 78 23.49 1.61 11.39
N GLY A 79 22.25 1.92 10.96
CA GLY A 79 21.73 1.56 9.64
C GLY A 79 21.32 0.10 9.48
N TYR A 80 21.14 -0.65 10.59
CA TYR A 80 20.73 -2.05 10.51
C TYR A 80 19.23 -2.20 10.26
N GLN A 81 18.87 -3.01 9.26
CA GLN A 81 17.49 -3.30 8.85
C GLN A 81 16.65 -4.05 9.86
N ARG A 82 17.31 -4.82 10.74
CA ARG A 82 16.66 -5.69 11.71
C ARG A 82 17.32 -5.61 13.07
N ILE A 83 16.59 -6.05 14.07
CA ILE A 83 17.08 -6.27 15.43
C ILE A 83 17.70 -7.67 15.51
N GLU A 84 18.95 -7.77 15.95
CA GLU A 84 19.56 -9.07 16.25
C GLU A 84 19.00 -9.59 17.59
N THR A 85 17.87 -10.30 17.51
CA THR A 85 17.08 -10.72 18.67
C THR A 85 17.72 -11.85 19.47
N GLY A 86 18.55 -12.67 18.82
CA GLY A 86 19.13 -13.86 19.43
C GLY A 86 18.26 -15.11 19.43
N HIS A 87 17.07 -15.02 18.85
CA HIS A 87 16.07 -16.08 18.86
C HIS A 87 15.65 -16.54 17.45
N SER A 88 16.36 -16.11 16.42
CA SER A 88 15.99 -16.40 15.04
C SER A 88 15.87 -17.90 14.78
N THR A 89 14.81 -18.27 14.09
CA THR A 89 14.65 -19.58 13.43
C THR A 89 15.60 -19.69 12.22
N ASP A 90 15.54 -20.84 11.56
CA ASP A 90 16.28 -21.16 10.33
C ASP A 90 15.85 -20.36 9.09
N THR A 91 14.75 -19.60 9.16
CA THR A 91 14.26 -18.77 8.05
C THR A 91 14.80 -17.33 8.08
N GLU A 92 15.52 -16.95 9.12
CA GLU A 92 16.11 -15.61 9.30
C GLU A 92 15.13 -14.42 9.28
N THR A 93 13.83 -14.65 9.52
CA THR A 93 12.77 -13.62 9.51
C THR A 93 12.63 -12.83 10.82
N ALA A 94 13.49 -13.09 11.81
CA ALA A 94 13.46 -12.42 13.10
C ALA A 94 13.94 -10.96 13.02
N GLY A 95 13.34 -10.10 13.84
CA GLY A 95 13.82 -8.75 14.10
C GLY A 95 13.57 -7.72 13.01
N TYR A 96 13.06 -8.12 11.84
CA TYR A 96 12.65 -7.18 10.79
C TYR A 96 11.45 -6.36 11.26
N TRP A 97 11.49 -5.07 10.93
CA TRP A 97 10.42 -4.14 11.23
C TRP A 97 9.28 -4.29 10.24
N TYR A 98 8.04 -4.19 10.72
CA TYR A 98 6.83 -4.14 9.89
C TYR A 98 5.81 -3.17 10.49
N SER A 99 4.92 -2.62 9.65
CA SER A 99 3.80 -1.79 10.09
C SER A 99 2.56 -2.63 10.40
N PHE A 100 1.68 -2.10 11.24
CA PHE A 100 0.35 -2.68 11.46
C PHE A 100 -0.67 -1.57 11.74
N ALA A 101 -1.94 -1.86 11.49
CA ALA A 101 -3.04 -0.93 11.68
C ALA A 101 -4.28 -1.61 12.28
N ASP A 102 -5.39 -0.88 12.29
CA ASP A 102 -6.70 -1.25 12.84
C ASP A 102 -7.71 -1.68 11.76
N ASP A 103 -7.24 -2.02 10.57
CA ASP A 103 -8.03 -2.43 9.41
C ASP A 103 -8.90 -3.66 9.71
N VAL A 104 -8.33 -4.67 10.36
CA VAL A 104 -9.05 -5.88 10.80
C VAL A 104 -10.19 -5.60 11.80
N ASP A 105 -10.14 -4.45 12.48
CA ASP A 105 -11.14 -3.97 13.43
C ASP A 105 -12.16 -3.01 12.80
N GLY A 106 -12.03 -2.74 11.49
CA GLY A 106 -12.87 -1.81 10.72
C GLY A 106 -12.41 -0.35 10.78
N GLY A 107 -11.16 -0.11 11.19
CA GLY A 107 -10.47 1.17 11.10
C GLY A 107 -9.86 1.41 9.73
N MET A 108 -9.37 2.62 9.52
CA MET A 108 -8.71 3.03 8.27
C MET A 108 -7.38 3.73 8.56
N SER A 109 -6.75 3.40 9.69
CA SER A 109 -5.49 4.01 10.09
C SER A 109 -4.33 3.42 9.29
N ARG A 110 -3.23 4.17 9.19
CA ARG A 110 -1.98 3.68 8.58
C ARG A 110 -0.77 4.44 9.13
N VAL A 111 0.41 3.91 8.88
CA VAL A 111 1.66 4.67 9.01
C VAL A 111 2.00 5.26 7.64
N VAL A 112 2.23 6.57 7.60
CA VAL A 112 2.74 7.29 6.42
C VAL A 112 4.22 7.50 6.63
N TRP A 113 5.02 6.99 5.70
CA TRP A 113 6.47 7.05 5.76
C TRP A 113 7.03 8.31 5.09
N PRO A 114 8.16 8.87 5.57
CA PRO A 114 8.77 10.06 4.98
C PRO A 114 9.49 9.78 3.66
N VAL A 115 9.77 8.50 3.37
CA VAL A 115 10.35 7.99 2.13
C VAL A 115 9.64 6.70 1.75
N PRO A 116 9.64 6.29 0.46
CA PRO A 116 9.04 5.02 0.04
C PRO A 116 9.64 3.82 0.78
N GLU A 117 8.80 2.82 1.04
CA GLU A 117 9.23 1.51 1.49
C GLU A 117 9.88 0.73 0.34
N GLY A 118 10.62 -0.31 0.71
CA GLY A 118 11.12 -1.30 -0.20
C GLY A 118 12.57 -1.09 -0.63
N ASP A 119 13.22 -2.22 -0.91
CA ASP A 119 14.53 -2.27 -1.54
C ASP A 119 14.52 -3.28 -2.71
N GLU A 120 15.69 -3.59 -3.25
CA GLU A 120 15.83 -4.52 -4.37
C GLU A 120 15.49 -5.99 -4.03
N TYR A 121 15.33 -6.33 -2.74
CA TYR A 121 15.04 -7.68 -2.27
C TYR A 121 13.62 -7.83 -1.71
N ASP A 122 13.11 -6.81 -1.04
CA ASP A 122 11.80 -6.83 -0.40
C ASP A 122 11.10 -5.47 -0.52
N SER A 123 9.93 -5.44 -1.17
CA SER A 123 9.12 -4.22 -1.32
C SER A 123 8.53 -3.71 0.00
N GLY A 124 8.45 -4.55 1.03
CA GLY A 124 8.01 -4.18 2.38
C GLY A 124 9.17 -3.74 3.29
N SER A 125 10.40 -3.71 2.77
CA SER A 125 11.57 -3.35 3.55
C SER A 125 11.46 -1.94 4.12
N LEU A 126 11.61 -1.82 5.44
CA LEU A 126 11.67 -0.53 6.14
C LEU A 126 13.08 0.04 6.21
N GLN A 127 14.06 -0.58 5.55
CA GLN A 127 15.45 -0.12 5.53
C GLN A 127 15.61 1.32 5.00
N PRO A 128 14.95 1.75 3.90
CA PRO A 128 15.06 3.14 3.43
C PRO A 128 14.62 4.16 4.49
N ILE A 129 13.60 3.81 5.29
CA ILE A 129 13.11 4.63 6.38
C ILE A 129 14.17 4.69 7.49
N VAL A 130 14.77 3.55 7.86
CA VAL A 130 15.87 3.50 8.85
C VAL A 130 17.03 4.41 8.43
N ASP A 131 17.43 4.34 7.17
CA ASP A 131 18.53 5.14 6.62
C ASP A 131 18.21 6.64 6.58
N TYR A 132 16.99 7.00 6.21
CA TYR A 132 16.53 8.39 6.16
C TYR A 132 16.42 9.00 7.57
N CYS A 133 15.73 8.30 8.47
CA CYS A 133 15.37 8.81 9.79
C CYS A 133 16.49 8.67 10.82
N LYS A 134 17.51 7.83 10.55
CA LYS A 134 18.46 7.31 11.55
C LYS A 134 17.73 6.65 12.73
N GLY A 135 16.66 5.94 12.40
CA GLY A 135 15.62 5.42 13.31
C GLY A 135 14.42 4.94 12.51
N LEU A 136 13.38 4.43 13.15
CA LEU A 136 12.13 4.10 12.48
C LEU A 136 11.13 5.23 12.73
N CYS A 137 10.91 6.08 11.73
CA CYS A 137 10.11 7.28 11.87
C CYS A 137 8.99 7.38 10.83
N GLY A 138 7.88 7.97 11.22
CA GLY A 138 6.70 8.12 10.36
C GLY A 138 5.58 8.90 11.04
N THR A 139 4.49 9.05 10.31
CA THR A 139 3.26 9.70 10.77
C THR A 139 2.15 8.66 10.88
N ALA A 140 1.65 8.40 12.09
CA ALA A 140 0.45 7.62 12.27
C ALA A 140 -0.77 8.47 11.86
N SER A 141 -1.33 8.19 10.70
CA SER A 141 -2.56 8.79 10.19
C SER A 141 -3.73 7.97 10.73
N LEU A 142 -4.34 8.45 11.81
CA LEU A 142 -5.36 7.72 12.54
C LEU A 142 -6.77 8.04 12.03
N ASN A 143 -7.47 7.01 11.58
CA ASN A 143 -8.84 7.11 11.12
C ASN A 143 -9.70 5.99 11.71
N LYS A 144 -10.74 6.39 12.44
CA LYS A 144 -11.59 5.49 13.21
C LYS A 144 -12.42 4.54 12.34
N GLY A 145 -12.70 4.90 11.08
CA GLY A 145 -13.62 4.13 10.23
C GLY A 145 -14.93 3.81 10.94
N THR A 146 -15.24 2.52 11.04
CA THR A 146 -16.46 2.00 11.69
C THR A 146 -16.27 1.63 13.17
N MET A 147 -15.05 1.75 13.70
CA MET A 147 -14.72 1.35 15.06
C MET A 147 -15.46 2.19 16.11
N THR A 148 -15.73 1.58 17.26
CA THR A 148 -16.36 2.28 18.39
C THR A 148 -15.35 2.92 19.34
N TYR A 149 -14.07 2.53 19.26
CA TYR A 149 -12.99 3.01 20.11
C TYR A 149 -11.92 3.75 19.30
N ASN A 150 -10.93 4.33 19.97
CA ASN A 150 -9.92 5.16 19.31
C ASN A 150 -9.12 4.37 18.25
N PRO A 151 -8.91 4.94 17.05
CA PRO A 151 -8.08 4.34 16.02
C PRO A 151 -6.63 4.13 16.47
N PHE A 152 -5.93 3.21 15.81
CA PHE A 152 -4.52 2.96 16.07
C PHE A 152 -3.73 2.51 14.83
N ALA A 153 -2.46 2.87 14.81
CA ALA A 153 -1.46 2.35 13.88
C ALA A 153 -0.12 2.22 14.61
N GLY A 154 0.82 1.46 14.06
CA GLY A 154 2.09 1.25 14.71
C GLY A 154 3.09 0.43 13.91
N VAL A 155 4.19 0.11 14.59
CA VAL A 155 5.29 -0.68 14.06
C VAL A 155 5.65 -1.81 15.01
N ALA A 156 6.22 -2.88 14.48
CA ALA A 156 6.46 -4.10 15.24
C ALA A 156 7.65 -4.87 14.69
N PHE A 157 8.13 -5.83 15.48
CA PHE A 157 9.09 -6.83 15.02
C PHE A 157 8.85 -8.16 15.74
N ASN A 158 9.12 -9.27 15.06
CA ASN A 158 9.03 -10.62 15.62
C ASN A 158 10.34 -11.00 16.31
N LEU A 159 10.25 -11.74 17.42
CA LEU A 159 11.43 -12.15 18.20
C LEU A 159 12.16 -13.33 17.55
N ALA A 160 11.44 -14.40 17.20
CA ALA A 160 12.04 -15.57 16.57
C ALA A 160 11.78 -15.66 15.05
N GLY A 161 10.77 -14.93 14.55
CA GLY A 161 10.34 -15.04 13.15
C GLY A 161 9.45 -16.28 12.93
N GLU A 162 9.52 -16.83 11.72
CA GLU A 162 8.73 -17.97 11.25
C GLU A 162 9.57 -19.25 11.20
N ASP A 163 8.98 -20.41 11.51
CA ASP A 163 9.62 -21.70 11.23
C ASP A 163 9.60 -22.03 9.72
N SER A 164 10.27 -23.12 9.32
CA SER A 164 10.27 -23.62 7.93
C SER A 164 8.89 -23.97 7.35
N ARG A 165 7.81 -23.90 8.15
CA ARG A 165 6.43 -24.09 7.72
C ARG A 165 5.63 -22.79 7.71
N GLY A 166 6.27 -21.64 7.93
CA GLY A 166 5.64 -20.32 7.99
C GLY A 166 4.89 -20.05 9.30
N ASN A 167 5.08 -20.86 10.35
CA ASN A 167 4.44 -20.59 11.64
C ASN A 167 5.29 -19.62 12.44
N ILE A 168 4.67 -18.57 12.96
CA ILE A 168 5.33 -17.64 13.87
C ILE A 168 5.71 -18.34 15.18
N VAL A 169 6.97 -18.19 15.59
CA VAL A 169 7.55 -18.87 16.76
C VAL A 169 7.67 -17.94 17.95
N ALA A 170 7.35 -18.45 19.14
CA ALA A 170 7.54 -17.74 20.40
C ALA A 170 8.97 -17.89 20.92
N ALA A 171 9.49 -16.84 21.56
CA ALA A 171 10.78 -16.81 22.21
C ALA A 171 10.65 -16.61 23.74
N ASP A 172 11.59 -17.19 24.49
CA ASP A 172 11.79 -16.85 25.91
C ASP A 172 12.83 -15.72 26.00
N VAL A 173 12.33 -14.51 26.28
CA VAL A 173 13.11 -13.28 26.47
C VAL A 173 13.16 -12.85 27.93
N SER A 174 12.95 -13.79 28.86
CA SER A 174 12.94 -13.48 30.30
C SER A 174 14.27 -12.91 30.80
N ASP A 175 15.38 -13.30 30.17
CA ASP A 175 16.75 -12.86 30.48
C ASP A 175 17.02 -11.38 30.11
N MET A 176 16.20 -10.78 29.25
CA MET A 176 16.28 -9.34 28.96
C MET A 176 15.85 -8.46 30.14
N ASP A 177 15.18 -9.02 31.15
CA ASP A 177 14.60 -8.35 32.33
C ASP A 177 13.66 -7.16 32.01
N GLY A 178 13.29 -6.97 30.75
CA GLY A 178 12.56 -5.83 30.23
C GLY A 178 13.11 -5.30 28.92
N VAL A 179 12.62 -4.12 28.54
CA VAL A 179 13.05 -3.38 27.35
C VAL A 179 13.44 -1.96 27.71
N CYS A 180 14.36 -1.39 26.95
CA CYS A 180 14.56 0.04 26.86
C CYS A 180 14.23 0.52 25.45
N ILE A 181 13.83 1.79 25.36
CA ILE A 181 13.48 2.46 24.10
C ILE A 181 13.95 3.91 24.14
N SER A 182 14.57 4.37 23.06
CA SER A 182 14.75 5.80 22.77
C SER A 182 13.80 6.21 21.64
N TYR A 183 12.99 7.23 21.90
CA TYR A 183 11.92 7.62 20.97
C TYR A 183 11.51 9.09 21.13
N ALA A 184 10.85 9.61 20.11
CA ALA A 184 10.03 10.81 20.15
C ALA A 184 8.63 10.49 19.60
N SER A 185 7.59 11.13 20.12
CA SER A 185 6.21 10.93 19.67
C SER A 185 5.32 12.11 20.04
N GLU A 186 4.40 12.48 19.15
CA GLU A 186 3.37 13.50 19.36
C GLU A 186 2.17 13.01 20.16
N ALA A 187 2.02 11.70 20.31
CA ALA A 187 0.97 11.05 21.09
C ALA A 187 1.54 10.09 22.14
N ILE A 188 0.66 9.65 23.05
CA ILE A 188 0.96 8.51 23.93
C ILE A 188 0.99 7.25 23.06
N MET A 189 1.98 6.39 23.29
CA MET A 189 2.10 5.07 22.66
C MET A 189 2.03 3.97 23.72
N SER A 190 1.93 2.72 23.30
CA SER A 190 2.16 1.55 24.15
C SER A 190 3.13 0.58 23.50
N ILE A 191 3.87 -0.17 24.33
CA ILE A 191 4.52 -1.41 23.90
C ILE A 191 3.61 -2.55 24.32
N GLU A 192 3.12 -3.32 23.36
CA GLU A 192 2.26 -4.49 23.58
C GLU A 192 3.04 -5.79 23.37
N MET A 193 2.84 -6.74 24.28
CA MET A 193 3.40 -8.10 24.17
C MET A 193 2.46 -8.99 23.38
N ILE A 194 2.90 -9.44 22.21
CA ILE A 194 2.09 -10.30 21.34
C ILE A 194 2.51 -11.75 21.52
N PHE A 195 1.54 -12.65 21.58
CA PHE A 195 1.74 -14.09 21.69
C PHE A 195 1.26 -14.81 20.43
N ASP A 196 1.30 -16.14 20.43
CA ASP A 196 0.63 -16.95 19.42
C ASP A 196 -0.90 -16.71 19.40
N ASP A 197 -1.54 -17.09 18.29
CA ASP A 197 -2.97 -16.88 18.06
C ASP A 197 -3.84 -17.54 19.13
N ALA A 198 -3.45 -18.73 19.59
CA ALA A 198 -4.19 -19.46 20.62
C ALA A 198 -4.19 -18.69 21.94
N THR A 199 -3.05 -18.14 22.34
CA THR A 199 -2.88 -17.36 23.56
C THR A 199 -3.58 -16.00 23.45
N ASN A 200 -3.39 -15.28 22.34
CA ASN A 200 -4.06 -13.99 22.08
C ASN A 200 -5.58 -14.16 22.09
N SER A 201 -6.10 -15.19 21.41
CA SER A 201 -7.53 -15.51 21.40
C SER A 201 -8.05 -15.86 22.79
N ARG A 202 -7.28 -16.62 23.58
CA ARG A 202 -7.66 -17.00 24.96
C ARG A 202 -7.78 -15.81 25.89
N ILE A 203 -6.98 -14.75 25.68
CA ILE A 203 -7.09 -13.49 26.44
C ILE A 203 -7.97 -12.45 25.74
N GLY A 204 -8.65 -12.79 24.65
CA GLY A 204 -9.47 -11.85 23.88
C GLY A 204 -8.69 -10.62 23.44
N TYR A 205 -7.43 -10.81 23.02
CA TYR A 205 -6.49 -9.76 22.61
C TYR A 205 -6.20 -8.71 23.68
N ALA A 206 -6.46 -9.02 24.95
CA ALA A 206 -6.08 -8.21 26.10
C ALA A 206 -4.59 -8.35 26.44
N ASN A 207 -3.74 -8.04 25.47
CA ASN A 207 -2.29 -8.22 25.56
C ASN A 207 -1.69 -7.38 26.70
N PRO A 208 -0.73 -7.91 27.49
CA PRO A 208 0.02 -7.10 28.43
C PRO A 208 0.73 -5.96 27.71
N ALA A 209 0.57 -4.76 28.22
CA ALA A 209 1.15 -3.57 27.64
C ALA A 209 1.75 -2.65 28.70
N VAL A 210 2.66 -1.78 28.29
CA VAL A 210 3.14 -0.65 29.08
C VAL A 210 2.96 0.64 28.29
N THR A 211 2.58 1.71 28.97
CA THR A 211 2.38 3.02 28.35
C THR A 211 3.70 3.76 28.20
N ILE A 212 3.93 4.28 27.00
CA ILE A 212 5.02 5.16 26.64
C ILE A 212 4.47 6.60 26.56
N PRO A 213 4.94 7.54 27.42
CA PRO A 213 4.44 8.91 27.40
C PRO A 213 4.75 9.65 26.09
N LYS A 214 3.93 10.63 25.73
CA LYS A 214 4.26 11.62 24.69
C LYS A 214 5.62 12.27 24.99
N SER A 215 6.47 12.45 23.98
CA SER A 215 7.76 13.12 24.12
C SER A 215 8.19 13.77 22.82
N LEU A 216 8.08 15.09 22.71
CA LEU A 216 8.43 15.83 21.49
C LEU A 216 9.95 15.97 21.29
N ALA A 217 10.70 16.15 22.37
CA ALA A 217 12.15 16.39 22.34
C ALA A 217 13.00 15.10 22.34
N GLY A 218 12.37 13.93 22.18
CA GLY A 218 13.02 12.65 22.39
C GLY A 218 13.24 12.31 23.87
N THR A 219 13.14 11.03 24.23
CA THR A 219 13.46 10.55 25.58
C THR A 219 13.86 9.09 25.53
N THR A 220 14.46 8.61 26.62
CA THR A 220 14.76 7.18 26.80
C THR A 220 14.01 6.66 28.01
N LYS A 221 13.33 5.52 27.84
CA LYS A 221 12.58 4.85 28.89
C LYS A 221 12.98 3.40 28.98
N THR A 222 12.86 2.88 30.19
CA THR A 222 13.16 1.51 30.52
C THR A 222 11.98 0.93 31.28
N PHE A 223 11.55 -0.25 30.86
CA PHE A 223 10.41 -0.95 31.39
C PHE A 223 10.81 -2.39 31.69
N SER A 224 10.72 -2.78 32.95
CA SER A 224 10.85 -4.20 33.32
C SER A 224 9.65 -4.98 32.81
N TRP A 225 9.79 -6.30 32.60
CA TRP A 225 8.65 -7.17 32.28
C TRP A 225 7.51 -7.08 33.30
N SER A 226 7.83 -6.77 34.55
CA SER A 226 6.82 -6.57 35.60
C SER A 226 5.93 -5.34 35.39
N ASN A 227 6.34 -4.37 34.56
CA ASN A 227 5.56 -3.17 34.24
C ASN A 227 4.45 -3.44 33.22
N PHE A 228 4.56 -4.49 32.42
CA PHE A 228 3.54 -4.85 31.42
C PHE A 228 2.34 -5.50 32.11
N LYS A 229 1.17 -4.90 31.91
CA LYS A 229 -0.09 -5.33 32.52
C LYS A 229 -1.16 -5.47 31.46
N GLN A 230 -1.98 -6.50 31.59
CA GLN A 230 -3.20 -6.60 30.78
C GLN A 230 -4.12 -5.41 31.08
N PRO A 231 -4.88 -4.95 30.08
CA PRO A 231 -5.76 -3.81 30.25
C PRO A 231 -6.87 -4.08 31.27
N SER A 232 -7.30 -3.03 31.97
CA SER A 232 -8.27 -3.11 33.07
C SER A 232 -9.68 -3.55 32.62
N TRP A 233 -10.00 -3.39 31.33
CA TRP A 233 -11.26 -3.85 30.74
C TRP A 233 -11.35 -5.38 30.65
N TYR A 234 -10.22 -6.08 30.62
CA TYR A 234 -10.23 -7.54 30.49
C TYR A 234 -10.68 -8.20 31.80
N LYS A 235 -11.82 -8.89 31.74
CA LYS A 235 -12.42 -9.59 32.88
C LYS A 235 -12.33 -11.12 32.80
N GLY A 236 -11.66 -11.66 31.78
CA GLY A 236 -11.46 -13.11 31.65
C GLY A 236 -10.57 -13.69 32.76
N ASP A 237 -10.78 -14.97 33.04
CA ASP A 237 -10.13 -15.70 34.15
C ASP A 237 -8.66 -16.05 33.86
N TYR A 238 -8.30 -16.18 32.59
CA TYR A 238 -6.92 -16.45 32.21
C TYR A 238 -6.12 -15.14 32.15
N LYS A 239 -5.32 -14.88 33.18
CA LYS A 239 -4.42 -13.73 33.26
C LYS A 239 -2.99 -14.11 32.92
N ILE A 240 -2.30 -13.24 32.19
CA ILE A 240 -0.86 -13.37 31.92
C ILE A 240 -0.16 -12.09 32.40
N SER A 241 0.82 -12.23 33.29
CA SER A 241 1.68 -11.12 33.69
C SER A 241 2.74 -10.88 32.62
N GLY A 242 3.31 -9.68 32.54
CA GLY A 242 4.42 -9.45 31.61
C GLY A 242 5.63 -10.36 31.85
N THR A 243 5.95 -10.69 33.10
CA THR A 243 7.02 -11.66 33.43
C THR A 243 6.74 -13.08 32.94
N GLU A 244 5.47 -13.49 32.89
CA GLU A 244 5.08 -14.78 32.34
C GLU A 244 4.93 -14.75 30.82
N GLY A 245 4.51 -13.61 30.28
CA GLY A 245 4.48 -13.34 28.84
C GLY A 245 5.86 -13.36 28.21
N ALA A 246 6.88 -12.85 28.92
CA ALA A 246 8.26 -12.80 28.43
C ALA A 246 8.83 -14.20 28.11
N LYS A 247 8.30 -15.27 28.70
CA LYS A 247 8.73 -16.65 28.43
C LYS A 247 8.23 -17.23 27.11
N ARG A 248 7.32 -16.52 26.43
CA ARG A 248 6.57 -17.02 25.26
C ARG A 248 6.21 -15.91 24.29
N LEU A 249 7.06 -14.90 24.19
CA LEU A 249 6.78 -13.68 23.43
C LEU A 249 7.02 -13.92 21.94
N VAL A 250 6.05 -13.55 21.11
CA VAL A 250 6.17 -13.61 19.66
C VAL A 250 6.70 -12.30 19.08
N ALA A 251 6.12 -11.17 19.48
CA ALA A 251 6.47 -9.86 18.94
C ALA A 251 6.31 -8.77 20.00
N LEU A 252 7.03 -7.67 19.79
CA LEU A 252 6.76 -6.40 20.46
C LEU A 252 6.11 -5.44 19.46
N ARG A 253 4.95 -4.90 19.81
CA ARG A 253 4.23 -3.90 19.01
C ARG A 253 4.30 -2.54 19.67
N PHE A 254 4.75 -1.54 18.93
CA PHE A 254 4.72 -0.12 19.31
C PHE A 254 3.47 0.49 18.71
N LYS A 255 2.44 0.65 19.52
CA LYS A 255 1.11 1.07 19.10
C LYS A 255 0.89 2.53 19.46
N LEU A 256 0.51 3.34 18.49
CA LEU A 256 0.01 4.69 18.69
C LEU A 256 -1.52 4.65 18.58
N GLN A 257 -2.21 4.91 19.69
CA GLN A 257 -3.68 4.91 19.76
C GLN A 257 -4.17 6.23 20.35
N ALA A 258 -4.83 7.05 19.53
CA ALA A 258 -5.26 8.40 19.90
C ALA A 258 -6.60 8.77 19.24
N SER A 259 -7.04 10.01 19.40
CA SER A 259 -8.12 10.56 18.56
C SER A 259 -7.71 10.53 17.09
N MET A 260 -8.68 10.67 16.18
CA MET A 260 -8.38 10.79 14.75
C MET A 260 -7.44 11.98 14.49
N GLY A 261 -6.57 11.83 13.49
CA GLY A 261 -5.57 12.83 13.11
C GLY A 261 -4.19 12.23 12.91
N ASP A 262 -3.23 13.10 12.62
CA ASP A 262 -1.86 12.72 12.31
C ASP A 262 -0.95 12.92 13.52
N TYR A 263 -0.14 11.90 13.80
CA TYR A 263 0.80 11.91 14.92
C TYR A 263 2.16 11.36 14.50
N ARG A 264 3.17 12.22 14.53
CA ARG A 264 4.55 11.84 14.21
C ARG A 264 5.19 11.05 15.35
N PHE A 265 6.00 10.07 14.98
CA PHE A 265 6.83 9.29 15.89
C PHE A 265 8.18 8.96 15.27
N ASN A 266 9.19 8.73 16.12
CA ASN A 266 10.51 8.26 15.73
C ASN A 266 11.06 7.34 16.82
N ILE A 267 11.43 6.10 16.51
CA ILE A 267 12.07 5.13 17.39
C ILE A 267 13.53 4.96 16.96
N THR A 268 14.49 5.36 17.79
CA THR A 268 15.92 5.37 17.40
C THR A 268 16.75 4.28 18.07
N GLU A 269 16.24 3.69 19.15
CA GLU A 269 16.96 2.65 19.89
C GLU A 269 15.97 1.70 20.57
N ILE A 270 16.23 0.39 20.49
CA ILE A 270 15.52 -0.65 21.25
C ILE A 270 16.53 -1.66 21.77
N GLY A 271 16.45 -1.97 23.06
CA GLY A 271 17.37 -2.91 23.71
C GLY A 271 16.73 -3.63 24.87
N LYS A 272 17.49 -4.56 25.48
CA LYS A 272 17.16 -5.13 26.79
C LYS A 272 17.16 -4.05 27.88
N ASN A 273 16.54 -4.36 29.03
CA ASN A 273 16.43 -3.45 30.16
C ASN A 273 17.76 -2.75 30.50
N GLY A 274 17.76 -1.42 30.39
CA GLY A 274 18.92 -0.58 30.73
C GLY A 274 20.06 -0.52 29.70
N ALA A 275 19.94 -1.20 28.55
CA ALA A 275 21.02 -1.26 27.55
C ALA A 275 21.05 -0.08 26.56
N CYS A 276 20.01 0.76 26.55
CA CYS A 276 19.92 1.91 25.65
C CYS A 276 20.83 3.02 26.15
N THR A 277 21.58 3.65 25.25
CA THR A 277 22.47 4.78 25.59
C THR A 277 21.82 6.13 25.38
N GLY A 278 20.63 6.16 24.79
CA GLY A 278 19.84 7.37 24.63
C GLY A 278 20.11 8.08 23.32
N VAL A 279 20.07 7.33 22.21
CA VAL A 279 20.16 7.92 20.87
C VAL A 279 19.07 8.99 20.72
N PRO A 280 19.42 10.25 20.41
CA PRO A 280 18.44 11.31 20.25
C PRO A 280 17.41 10.96 19.17
N ALA A 281 16.13 11.02 19.50
CA ALA A 281 15.04 10.91 18.55
C ALA A 281 14.51 12.31 18.23
N ASN A 282 14.47 12.67 16.95
CA ASN A 282 13.98 13.97 16.49
C ASN A 282 12.75 13.78 15.58
N LEU A 283 11.69 14.54 15.85
CA LEU A 283 10.49 14.59 15.01
C LEU A 283 10.64 15.56 13.84
N ASP A 284 11.57 16.52 13.90
CA ASP A 284 11.78 17.50 12.83
C ASP A 284 12.28 16.84 11.53
N ILE A 285 12.89 15.65 11.63
CA ILE A 285 13.31 14.82 10.48
C ILE A 285 12.10 14.41 9.62
N ILE A 286 10.91 14.32 10.24
CA ILE A 286 9.65 13.95 9.59
C ILE A 286 8.99 15.18 8.94
N GLY A 287 9.52 16.39 9.16
CA GLY A 287 8.84 17.65 8.85
C GLY A 287 7.56 17.83 9.69
N PRO A 288 7.04 19.05 9.89
CA PRO A 288 5.67 19.19 10.38
C PRO A 288 4.72 18.49 9.41
N VAL A 289 3.70 17.79 9.94
CA VAL A 289 2.52 17.51 9.13
C VAL A 289 1.82 18.86 8.99
N ASP A 290 2.12 19.60 7.93
CA ASP A 290 1.36 20.79 7.63
C ASP A 290 -0.12 20.40 7.49
N PRO A 291 -1.08 21.18 8.03
CA PRO A 291 -2.48 20.98 7.72
C PRO A 291 -2.71 21.36 6.25
N ILE A 292 -2.29 20.52 5.31
CA ILE A 292 -2.23 20.77 3.85
C ILE A 292 -2.14 22.28 3.55
N VAL A 293 -1.07 22.91 4.04
CA VAL A 293 -0.63 24.19 3.52
C VAL A 293 0.56 23.85 2.66
N ILE A 294 0.35 23.87 1.35
CA ILE A 294 1.42 23.77 0.37
C ILE A 294 2.21 25.07 0.50
N ASP A 295 3.29 25.08 1.28
CA ASP A 295 4.25 26.17 1.17
C ASP A 295 4.96 26.10 -0.19
N PRO A 296 5.22 27.26 -0.82
CA PRO A 296 5.82 27.35 -2.14
C PRO A 296 7.23 26.74 -2.11
N PRO A 297 7.70 26.19 -3.24
CA PRO A 297 8.88 25.34 -3.28
C PRO A 297 10.11 26.11 -2.79
N ASP A 298 10.66 25.70 -1.64
CA ASP A 298 12.04 26.02 -1.33
C ASP A 298 12.94 25.23 -2.28
N THR A 299 13.81 25.98 -2.93
CA THR A 299 14.62 25.57 -4.07
C THR A 299 15.57 24.43 -3.70
N ILE A 300 15.15 23.21 -3.99
CA ILE A 300 16.07 22.12 -4.34
C ILE A 300 16.85 22.64 -5.57
N PRO A 301 18.19 22.57 -5.60
CA PRO A 301 18.94 22.88 -6.82
C PRO A 301 18.33 22.05 -7.95
N PRO A 302 18.11 22.61 -9.15
CA PRO A 302 17.24 22.00 -10.14
C PRO A 302 17.74 20.61 -10.51
N GLY A 303 17.15 19.60 -9.87
CA GLY A 303 17.04 18.28 -10.46
C GLY A 303 16.25 18.45 -11.74
N PRO A 304 16.55 17.67 -12.78
CA PRO A 304 15.80 17.74 -14.03
C PRO A 304 14.31 17.64 -13.72
N ALA A 305 13.52 18.53 -14.32
CA ALA A 305 12.07 18.47 -14.24
C ALA A 305 11.64 17.03 -14.54
N PRO A 306 10.71 16.42 -13.76
CA PRO A 306 10.23 15.09 -14.08
C PRO A 306 9.76 15.10 -15.52
N GLU A 307 10.45 14.34 -16.38
CA GLU A 307 10.10 14.23 -17.78
C GLU A 307 8.67 13.68 -17.83
N ASN A 308 7.77 14.44 -18.44
CA ASN A 308 6.39 13.99 -18.64
C ASN A 308 6.43 12.81 -19.61
N ASN A 309 6.42 11.61 -19.06
CA ASN A 309 6.45 10.35 -19.82
C ASN A 309 5.05 9.79 -20.11
N PHE A 310 3.99 10.54 -19.78
CA PHE A 310 2.64 10.16 -20.19
C PHE A 310 2.51 10.40 -21.70
N GLU A 311 2.41 9.32 -22.46
CA GLU A 311 2.25 9.38 -23.91
C GLU A 311 0.77 9.44 -24.30
N THR A 312 0.46 10.18 -25.36
CA THR A 312 -0.90 10.15 -25.91
C THR A 312 -1.17 8.78 -26.52
N TRP A 313 -2.11 8.05 -25.94
CA TRP A 313 -2.65 6.82 -26.50
C TRP A 313 -3.62 7.13 -27.62
N PHE A 314 -3.47 6.41 -28.74
CA PHE A 314 -4.36 6.49 -29.88
C PHE A 314 -4.91 5.10 -30.19
N GLY A 315 -6.23 4.94 -30.08
CA GLY A 315 -6.87 3.64 -30.26
C GLY A 315 -6.66 3.01 -31.64
N TYR A 316 -6.53 3.83 -32.69
CA TYR A 316 -6.26 3.34 -34.05
C TYR A 316 -4.89 2.70 -34.21
N GLN A 317 -3.97 2.87 -33.24
CA GLN A 317 -2.67 2.20 -33.25
C GLN A 317 -2.77 0.76 -32.72
N GLY A 318 -3.90 0.37 -32.14
CA GLY A 318 -4.13 -0.99 -31.66
C GLY A 318 -3.39 -1.35 -30.37
N TYR A 319 -2.74 -0.40 -29.70
CA TYR A 319 -2.07 -0.67 -28.44
C TYR A 319 -3.08 -0.94 -27.32
N ALA A 320 -2.93 -2.07 -26.62
CA ALA A 320 -3.82 -2.46 -25.53
C ALA A 320 -3.68 -1.57 -24.27
N GLN A 321 -2.52 -0.93 -24.12
CA GLN A 321 -2.13 -0.19 -22.92
C GLN A 321 -1.84 1.29 -23.25
N ILE A 322 -2.20 2.17 -22.32
CA ILE A 322 -1.73 3.56 -22.31
C ILE A 322 -0.37 3.61 -21.61
N ASN A 323 0.66 4.17 -22.24
CA ASN A 323 1.92 4.44 -21.54
C ASN A 323 1.75 5.68 -20.66
N THR A 324 1.47 5.45 -19.38
CA THR A 324 1.16 6.51 -18.41
C THR A 324 2.40 7.24 -17.91
N GLY A 325 3.59 6.61 -18.02
CA GLY A 325 4.83 7.10 -17.42
C GLY A 325 4.92 6.92 -15.91
N TYR A 326 3.98 6.18 -15.30
CA TYR A 326 3.83 6.03 -13.85
C TYR A 326 3.90 4.58 -13.35
N ASP A 327 4.17 3.61 -14.23
CA ASP A 327 4.14 2.18 -13.90
C ASP A 327 4.98 1.84 -12.65
N ASN A 328 4.37 1.14 -11.69
CA ASN A 328 5.00 0.75 -10.43
C ASN A 328 5.77 -0.59 -10.52
N GLY A 329 6.03 -1.09 -11.74
CA GLY A 329 6.69 -2.36 -12.00
C GLY A 329 5.75 -3.57 -11.99
N SER A 330 4.46 -3.39 -11.71
CA SER A 330 3.45 -4.45 -11.78
C SER A 330 3.07 -4.84 -13.22
N LEU A 331 3.41 -4.00 -14.21
CA LEU A 331 3.00 -4.14 -15.61
C LEU A 331 1.47 -4.14 -15.81
N THR A 332 0.72 -3.52 -14.89
CA THR A 332 -0.75 -3.38 -14.97
C THR A 332 -1.21 -1.93 -15.15
N SER A 333 -0.28 -0.96 -15.20
CA SER A 333 -0.62 0.44 -15.51
C SER A 333 -1.24 0.56 -16.90
N GLY A 334 -2.13 1.52 -17.11
CA GLY A 334 -2.62 1.90 -18.43
C GLY A 334 -3.48 0.89 -19.18
N TYR A 335 -3.65 -0.35 -18.67
CA TYR A 335 -4.62 -1.29 -19.20
C TYR A 335 -6.04 -0.85 -18.87
N TRP A 336 -6.93 -1.08 -19.82
CA TRP A 336 -8.33 -0.72 -19.67
C TRP A 336 -9.11 -1.76 -18.88
N PHE A 337 -9.93 -1.30 -17.95
CA PHE A 337 -10.90 -2.11 -17.23
C PHE A 337 -12.31 -1.53 -17.39
N SER A 338 -13.33 -2.36 -17.17
CA SER A 338 -14.74 -1.93 -17.08
C SER A 338 -15.27 -2.07 -15.66
N TYR A 339 -16.21 -1.22 -15.28
CA TYR A 339 -16.88 -1.27 -13.98
C TYR A 339 -18.36 -0.87 -14.10
N GLY A 340 -19.15 -1.24 -13.10
CA GLY A 340 -20.61 -1.06 -13.11
C GLY A 340 -21.17 -0.64 -11.76
N ASP A 341 -22.50 -0.61 -11.71
CA ASP A 341 -23.32 -0.25 -10.56
C ASP A 341 -23.86 -1.48 -9.80
N ASP A 342 -23.28 -2.65 -10.05
CA ASP A 342 -23.72 -3.94 -9.52
C ASP A 342 -23.55 -4.02 -7.99
N VAL A 343 -22.45 -3.48 -7.46
CA VAL A 343 -22.20 -3.37 -6.01
C VAL A 343 -23.27 -2.55 -5.28
N ASP A 344 -23.93 -1.63 -5.99
CA ASP A 344 -25.00 -0.78 -5.50
C ASP A 344 -26.40 -1.39 -5.70
N GLY A 345 -26.51 -2.52 -6.42
CA GLY A 345 -27.75 -3.19 -6.78
C GLY A 345 -28.32 -2.80 -8.15
N GLY A 346 -27.53 -2.15 -8.99
CA GLY A 346 -27.80 -1.97 -10.41
C GLY A 346 -27.59 -3.26 -11.21
N GLN A 347 -28.01 -3.25 -12.46
CA GLN A 347 -27.83 -4.38 -13.40
C GLN A 347 -27.23 -3.92 -14.73
N SER A 348 -26.53 -2.79 -14.70
CA SER A 348 -25.97 -2.19 -15.89
C SER A 348 -24.73 -2.95 -16.36
N ARG A 349 -24.50 -2.98 -17.67
CA ARG A 349 -23.33 -3.64 -18.27
C ARG A 349 -22.92 -2.97 -19.57
N ILE A 350 -21.71 -3.27 -20.05
CA ILE A 350 -21.27 -2.90 -21.38
C ILE A 350 -21.45 -4.12 -22.29
N VAL A 351 -22.10 -3.92 -23.44
CA VAL A 351 -22.11 -4.89 -24.53
C VAL A 351 -21.00 -4.51 -25.50
N TRP A 352 -20.00 -5.39 -25.60
CA TRP A 352 -18.86 -5.22 -26.49
C TRP A 352 -19.21 -5.69 -27.92
N PRO A 353 -18.65 -5.04 -28.96
CA PRO A 353 -18.94 -5.40 -30.36
C PRO A 353 -18.29 -6.73 -30.78
N VAL A 354 -17.26 -7.16 -30.06
CA VAL A 354 -16.56 -8.44 -30.21
C VAL A 354 -16.31 -9.05 -28.83
N PRO A 355 -16.11 -10.37 -28.73
CA PRO A 355 -15.74 -11.01 -27.46
C PRO A 355 -14.47 -10.39 -26.86
N GLN A 356 -14.44 -10.30 -25.53
CA GLN A 356 -13.25 -9.94 -24.76
C GLN A 356 -12.25 -11.12 -24.74
N GLY A 357 -11.05 -10.79 -24.29
CA GLY A 357 -10.04 -11.76 -23.90
C GLY A 357 -8.89 -11.91 -24.88
N ASN A 358 -7.75 -12.33 -24.35
CA ASN A 358 -6.56 -12.72 -25.08
C ASN A 358 -5.91 -13.95 -24.40
N GLU A 359 -4.69 -14.31 -24.79
CA GLU A 359 -3.99 -15.48 -24.22
C GLU A 359 -3.53 -15.29 -22.77
N TYR A 360 -3.62 -14.08 -22.21
CA TYR A 360 -3.20 -13.72 -20.85
C TYR A 360 -4.36 -13.44 -19.89
N SER A 361 -5.48 -12.92 -20.39
CA SER A 361 -6.64 -12.55 -19.57
C SER A 361 -7.93 -12.68 -20.37
N ASP A 362 -8.96 -13.31 -19.78
CA ASP A 362 -10.29 -13.46 -20.38
C ASP A 362 -11.06 -12.13 -20.48
N ASP A 363 -10.70 -11.14 -19.67
CA ASP A 363 -11.37 -9.83 -19.61
C ASP A 363 -10.64 -8.74 -20.42
N ALA A 364 -9.52 -9.08 -21.07
CA ALA A 364 -8.72 -8.15 -21.86
C ALA A 364 -9.54 -7.45 -22.96
N LEU A 365 -9.31 -6.13 -23.14
CA LEU A 365 -10.07 -5.30 -24.08
C LEU A 365 -9.37 -5.11 -25.44
N ASP A 366 -8.23 -5.77 -25.66
CA ASP A 366 -7.41 -5.69 -26.87
C ASP A 366 -8.24 -5.93 -28.15
N PRO A 367 -9.09 -6.99 -28.24
CA PRO A 367 -9.88 -7.24 -29.44
C PRO A 367 -10.87 -6.11 -29.75
N ILE A 368 -11.38 -5.46 -28.70
CA ILE A 368 -12.30 -4.33 -28.82
C ILE A 368 -11.52 -3.11 -29.35
N ILE A 369 -10.32 -2.87 -28.81
CA ILE A 369 -9.45 -1.77 -29.24
C ILE A 369 -9.14 -1.88 -30.74
N GLU A 370 -8.75 -3.07 -31.20
CA GLU A 370 -8.47 -3.36 -32.60
C GLU A 370 -9.71 -3.21 -33.48
N HIS A 371 -10.85 -3.74 -33.05
CA HIS A 371 -12.10 -3.66 -33.80
C HIS A 371 -12.59 -2.22 -34.00
N CYS A 372 -12.52 -1.41 -32.94
CA CYS A 372 -13.12 -0.09 -32.88
C CYS A 372 -12.17 1.05 -33.29
N ASN A 373 -10.86 0.78 -33.48
CA ASN A 373 -9.81 1.81 -33.55
C ASN A 373 -9.87 2.79 -32.35
N GLY A 374 -10.12 2.23 -31.16
CA GLY A 374 -10.58 2.95 -29.97
C GLY A 374 -11.23 2.00 -28.97
N LEU A 375 -11.60 2.44 -27.78
CA LEU A 375 -12.36 1.60 -26.86
C LEU A 375 -13.86 1.91 -27.01
N CYS A 376 -14.61 1.01 -27.65
CA CYS A 376 -16.03 1.23 -27.96
C CYS A 376 -16.95 0.13 -27.44
N GLY A 377 -18.20 0.50 -27.16
CA GLY A 377 -19.23 -0.42 -26.70
C GLY A 377 -20.58 0.25 -26.52
N THR A 378 -21.60 -0.55 -26.20
CA THR A 378 -22.95 -0.08 -25.87
C THR A 378 -23.17 -0.22 -24.37
N ALA A 379 -23.28 0.90 -23.66
CA ALA A 379 -23.69 0.92 -22.26
C ALA A 379 -25.18 0.59 -22.15
N VAL A 380 -25.50 -0.58 -21.61
CA VAL A 380 -26.87 -1.01 -21.31
C VAL A 380 -27.12 -0.70 -19.85
N LEU A 381 -27.84 0.40 -19.59
CA LEU A 381 -28.14 0.88 -18.25
C LEU A 381 -29.44 0.28 -17.73
N ASP A 382 -29.37 -0.39 -16.59
CA ASP A 382 -30.53 -0.95 -15.89
C ASP A 382 -30.47 -0.58 -14.41
N LYS A 383 -31.53 0.11 -13.97
CA LYS A 383 -31.62 0.67 -12.63
C LYS A 383 -31.67 -0.40 -11.54
N GLY A 384 -32.13 -1.63 -11.82
CA GLY A 384 -32.29 -2.65 -10.79
C GLY A 384 -33.06 -2.12 -9.56
N VAL A 385 -32.41 -2.12 -8.40
CA VAL A 385 -32.96 -1.57 -7.14
C VAL A 385 -32.41 -0.19 -6.74
N LEU A 386 -31.61 0.44 -7.60
CA LEU A 386 -30.99 1.73 -7.32
C LEU A 386 -32.03 2.82 -7.07
N THR A 387 -31.68 3.78 -6.22
CA THR A 387 -32.52 4.97 -6.00
C THR A 387 -32.18 6.12 -6.95
N TYR A 388 -30.97 6.11 -7.51
CA TYR A 388 -30.45 7.09 -8.47
C TYR A 388 -30.37 6.49 -9.89
N ASN A 389 -29.76 7.21 -10.83
CA ASN A 389 -29.63 6.75 -12.22
C ASN A 389 -28.54 5.67 -12.35
N PRO A 390 -28.80 4.55 -13.04
CA PRO A 390 -27.80 3.52 -13.30
C PRO A 390 -26.55 4.04 -14.01
N TYR A 391 -25.42 3.34 -13.85
CA TYR A 391 -24.15 3.70 -14.50
C TYR A 391 -23.28 2.48 -14.87
N VAL A 392 -22.46 2.68 -15.90
CA VAL A 392 -21.28 1.86 -16.21
C VAL A 392 -20.14 2.77 -16.63
N GLY A 393 -18.92 2.25 -16.61
CA GLY A 393 -17.78 2.97 -17.15
C GLY A 393 -16.63 2.07 -17.53
N VAL A 394 -15.63 2.72 -18.10
CA VAL A 394 -14.31 2.15 -18.36
C VAL A 394 -13.26 3.06 -17.73
N GLY A 395 -12.13 2.51 -17.33
CA GLY A 395 -11.03 3.28 -16.76
C GLY A 395 -9.69 2.62 -17.02
N PHE A 396 -8.63 3.31 -16.61
CA PHE A 396 -7.27 2.79 -16.61
C PHE A 396 -6.53 3.30 -15.38
N ASN A 397 -5.66 2.46 -14.81
CA ASN A 397 -4.81 2.81 -13.67
C ASN A 397 -3.59 3.60 -14.14
N LEU A 398 -3.13 4.57 -13.36
CA LEU A 398 -1.93 5.34 -13.70
C LEU A 398 -0.66 4.56 -13.37
N ALA A 399 -0.51 4.11 -12.12
CA ALA A 399 0.64 3.29 -11.69
C ALA A 399 0.47 1.79 -11.91
N GLY A 400 -0.77 1.32 -12.08
CA GLY A 400 -1.10 -0.09 -12.06
C GLY A 400 -1.67 -0.51 -10.71
N GLU A 401 -1.57 -1.78 -10.41
CA GLU A 401 -2.08 -2.42 -9.21
C GLU A 401 -0.95 -2.69 -8.22
N THR A 402 -1.28 -2.63 -6.95
CA THR A 402 -0.45 -3.12 -5.86
C THR A 402 -0.47 -4.65 -5.85
N LYS A 403 0.37 -5.27 -5.01
CA LYS A 403 0.38 -6.73 -4.82
C LYS A 403 -0.98 -7.32 -4.38
N ASN A 404 -1.86 -6.49 -3.82
CA ASN A 404 -3.20 -6.89 -3.38
C ASN A 404 -4.26 -6.75 -4.49
N GLY A 405 -3.87 -6.32 -5.69
CA GLY A 405 -4.80 -6.06 -6.80
C GLY A 405 -5.53 -4.71 -6.71
N GLU A 406 -5.13 -3.83 -5.79
CA GLU A 406 -5.72 -2.49 -5.65
C GLU A 406 -4.98 -1.47 -6.52
N ALA A 407 -5.68 -0.52 -7.13
CA ALA A 407 -5.04 0.54 -7.91
C ALA A 407 -4.13 1.42 -7.04
N ASP A 408 -2.87 1.55 -7.47
CA ASP A 408 -1.85 2.36 -6.81
C ASP A 408 -1.96 3.84 -7.18
N ILE A 409 -1.51 4.75 -6.30
CA ILE A 409 -1.67 6.21 -6.44
C ILE A 409 -0.38 6.88 -6.91
N VAL A 410 -0.52 7.95 -7.69
CA VAL A 410 0.63 8.79 -8.11
C VAL A 410 0.34 10.29 -8.04
N ASP A 411 1.42 11.08 -8.04
CA ASP A 411 1.34 12.51 -8.30
C ASP A 411 1.36 12.80 -9.81
N ALA A 412 0.18 13.00 -10.38
CA ALA A 412 -0.02 13.36 -11.78
C ALA A 412 -0.10 14.89 -12.00
N SER A 413 0.36 15.72 -11.06
CA SER A 413 0.29 17.18 -11.19
C SER A 413 1.05 17.70 -12.42
N SER A 414 2.16 17.06 -12.78
CA SER A 414 3.06 17.47 -13.88
C SER A 414 2.38 17.44 -15.26
N ILE A 415 1.43 16.54 -15.48
CA ILE A 415 0.74 16.41 -16.76
C ILE A 415 -0.38 17.45 -16.95
N GLY A 416 -0.71 18.21 -15.89
CA GLY A 416 -1.58 19.38 -15.91
C GLY A 416 -3.07 19.14 -16.16
N GLY A 417 -3.46 17.91 -16.51
CA GLY A 417 -4.80 17.56 -16.94
C GLY A 417 -4.81 16.33 -17.83
N ILE A 418 -5.98 16.05 -18.41
CA ILE A 418 -6.18 15.02 -19.44
C ILE A 418 -6.65 15.68 -20.74
N CYS A 419 -6.13 15.20 -21.87
CA CYS A 419 -6.82 15.33 -23.15
C CYS A 419 -7.54 14.02 -23.49
N ILE A 420 -8.71 14.12 -24.11
CA ILE A 420 -9.51 12.97 -24.57
C ILE A 420 -10.19 13.26 -25.89
N SER A 421 -10.23 12.28 -26.78
CA SER A 421 -11.13 12.25 -27.95
C SER A 421 -12.12 11.12 -27.85
N TYR A 422 -13.41 11.41 -28.07
CA TYR A 422 -14.46 10.41 -27.94
C TYR A 422 -15.71 10.74 -28.77
N THR A 423 -16.57 9.73 -28.91
CA THR A 423 -18.01 9.87 -29.21
C THR A 423 -18.82 9.25 -28.08
N SER A 424 -20.01 9.80 -27.82
CA SER A 424 -20.99 9.20 -26.91
C SER A 424 -22.39 9.69 -27.23
N THR A 425 -23.36 8.77 -27.20
CA THR A 425 -24.79 9.04 -27.35
C THR A 425 -25.44 9.51 -26.04
N ALA A 426 -24.73 9.39 -24.91
CA ALA A 426 -25.03 10.02 -23.62
C ALA A 426 -24.01 11.14 -23.33
N ALA A 427 -24.24 11.93 -22.27
CA ALA A 427 -23.22 12.86 -21.75
C ALA A 427 -22.40 12.12 -20.69
N PRO A 428 -21.12 11.81 -20.94
CA PRO A 428 -20.30 11.10 -19.97
C PRO A 428 -19.72 12.05 -18.91
N THR A 429 -19.15 11.48 -17.86
CA THR A 429 -18.27 12.18 -16.92
C THR A 429 -16.88 11.55 -16.94
N LEU A 430 -15.84 12.37 -16.79
CA LEU A 430 -14.53 11.86 -16.37
C LEU A 430 -14.42 12.02 -14.86
N GLU A 431 -14.09 10.93 -14.18
CA GLU A 431 -13.93 10.86 -12.72
C GLU A 431 -12.48 10.52 -12.37
N MET A 432 -11.96 11.15 -11.31
CA MET A 432 -10.64 10.88 -10.74
C MET A 432 -10.78 9.90 -9.58
N GLY A 433 -10.38 8.64 -9.76
CA GLY A 433 -10.28 7.71 -8.64
C GLY A 433 -9.00 7.97 -7.86
N LEU A 434 -9.11 8.08 -6.55
CA LEU A 434 -8.02 8.56 -5.68
C LEU A 434 -7.40 7.45 -4.81
N GLY A 435 -7.67 6.19 -5.18
CA GLY A 435 -7.39 5.02 -4.37
C GLY A 435 -8.46 4.80 -3.30
N GLU A 436 -8.64 3.55 -2.86
CA GLU A 436 -9.77 3.14 -2.02
C GLU A 436 -9.88 3.97 -0.74
N ALA A 437 -8.75 4.18 -0.05
CA ALA A 437 -8.74 4.93 1.21
C ALA A 437 -9.24 6.38 1.07
N LEU A 438 -8.81 7.09 0.01
CA LEU A 438 -9.18 8.49 -0.18
C LEU A 438 -10.58 8.62 -0.79
N ASP A 439 -10.95 7.73 -1.72
CA ASP A 439 -12.31 7.63 -2.25
C ASP A 439 -13.32 7.38 -1.12
N ALA A 440 -13.05 6.44 -0.21
CA ALA A 440 -13.88 6.19 0.97
C ALA A 440 -13.93 7.39 1.93
N ALA A 441 -12.81 8.11 2.14
CA ALA A 441 -12.76 9.28 3.01
C ALA A 441 -13.64 10.45 2.51
N ILE A 442 -13.83 10.55 1.20
CA ILE A 442 -14.76 11.50 0.58
C ILE A 442 -16.14 10.88 0.30
N GLY A 443 -16.44 9.70 0.84
CA GLY A 443 -17.71 9.02 0.64
C GLY A 443 -18.02 8.74 -0.84
N TYR A 444 -16.97 8.42 -1.61
CA TYR A 444 -17.01 8.24 -3.06
C TYR A 444 -17.60 9.46 -3.80
N ALA A 445 -17.29 10.65 -3.29
CA ALA A 445 -17.55 11.92 -3.96
C ALA A 445 -16.36 12.33 -4.83
N GLN A 446 -15.90 11.45 -5.72
CA GLN A 446 -14.71 11.71 -6.54
C GLN A 446 -14.84 13.02 -7.35
N PRO A 447 -13.76 13.82 -7.46
CA PRO A 447 -13.71 14.93 -8.38
C PRO A 447 -13.99 14.48 -9.81
N ALA A 448 -14.91 15.18 -10.46
CA ALA A 448 -15.37 14.83 -11.79
C ALA A 448 -15.57 16.07 -12.67
N VAL A 449 -15.60 15.84 -13.97
CA VAL A 449 -15.92 16.85 -14.99
C VAL A 449 -16.92 16.27 -15.99
N ALA A 450 -17.96 17.04 -16.28
CA ALA A 450 -18.95 16.66 -17.27
C ALA A 450 -18.41 16.87 -18.68
N LEU A 451 -18.60 15.85 -19.52
CA LEU A 451 -18.29 15.90 -20.94
C LEU A 451 -19.58 16.08 -21.75
N PRO A 452 -19.56 16.86 -22.85
CA PRO A 452 -20.74 16.97 -23.68
C PRO A 452 -21.06 15.64 -24.38
N LYS A 453 -22.34 15.32 -24.49
CA LYS A 453 -22.81 14.32 -25.47
C LYS A 453 -22.33 14.72 -26.86
N SER A 454 -21.80 13.78 -27.64
CA SER A 454 -21.39 14.02 -29.01
C SER A 454 -21.41 12.74 -29.84
N THR A 455 -22.28 12.67 -30.84
CA THR A 455 -22.32 11.55 -31.80
C THR A 455 -21.33 11.71 -32.95
N VAL A 456 -20.54 12.78 -32.93
CA VAL A 456 -19.40 13.04 -33.82
C VAL A 456 -18.15 13.18 -32.96
N GLY A 457 -16.99 12.76 -33.46
CA GLY A 457 -15.74 12.79 -32.69
C GLY A 457 -15.46 14.19 -32.14
N VAL A 458 -15.24 14.29 -30.83
CA VAL A 458 -14.91 15.56 -30.15
C VAL A 458 -13.67 15.39 -29.29
N THR A 459 -12.80 16.40 -29.32
CA THR A 459 -11.62 16.47 -28.44
C THR A 459 -11.83 17.48 -27.34
N LYS A 460 -11.41 17.13 -26.13
CA LYS A 460 -11.36 18.01 -24.97
C LYS A 460 -9.98 17.99 -24.34
N PHE A 461 -9.51 19.17 -23.97
CA PHE A 461 -8.34 19.39 -23.13
C PHE A 461 -8.86 19.92 -21.81
N ILE A 462 -8.66 19.16 -20.75
CA ILE A 462 -9.31 19.39 -19.46
C ILE A 462 -8.22 19.51 -18.41
N PRO A 463 -7.95 20.74 -17.92
CA PRO A 463 -7.00 20.92 -16.83
C PRO A 463 -7.56 20.33 -15.54
N TRP A 464 -6.67 19.97 -14.60
CA TRP A 464 -7.07 19.48 -13.27
C TRP A 464 -8.05 20.42 -12.55
N SER A 465 -7.89 21.73 -12.73
CA SER A 465 -8.78 22.77 -12.17
C SER A 465 -10.26 22.65 -12.54
N ASN A 466 -10.59 21.90 -13.60
CA ASN A 466 -11.97 21.68 -14.03
C ASN A 466 -12.66 20.53 -13.29
N PHE A 467 -11.91 19.63 -12.65
CA PHE A 467 -12.47 18.54 -11.87
C PHE A 467 -12.93 19.05 -10.51
N LYS A 468 -14.18 18.72 -10.16
CA LYS A 468 -14.81 19.21 -8.94
C LYS A 468 -15.56 18.08 -8.26
N GLN A 469 -15.47 18.02 -6.94
CA GLN A 469 -16.34 17.13 -6.17
C GLN A 469 -17.81 17.46 -6.43
N PRO A 470 -18.69 16.46 -6.42
CA PRO A 470 -20.09 16.66 -6.69
C PRO A 470 -20.75 17.50 -5.59
N SER A 471 -21.72 18.32 -6.00
CA SER A 471 -22.38 19.29 -5.10
C SER A 471 -23.19 18.66 -3.97
N TRP A 472 -23.49 17.36 -4.04
CA TRP A 472 -24.15 16.61 -2.97
C TRP A 472 -23.22 16.30 -1.80
N TYR A 473 -21.90 16.31 -2.02
CA TYR A 473 -20.94 16.08 -0.95
C TYR A 473 -20.95 17.26 0.04
N LYS A 474 -21.06 16.92 1.32
CA LYS A 474 -21.11 17.87 2.45
C LYS A 474 -20.10 17.53 3.54
N GLY A 475 -19.17 16.60 3.27
CA GLY A 475 -18.12 16.25 4.21
C GLY A 475 -17.07 17.35 4.32
N ASP A 476 -16.24 17.25 5.35
CA ASP A 476 -15.25 18.27 5.69
C ASP A 476 -14.03 18.25 4.74
N LEU A 477 -13.72 17.10 4.12
CA LEU A 477 -12.59 16.95 3.21
C LEU A 477 -12.95 17.39 1.78
N GLN A 478 -12.83 18.69 1.54
CA GLN A 478 -13.02 19.26 0.20
C GLN A 478 -11.71 19.19 -0.60
N LEU A 479 -11.76 18.57 -1.79
CA LEU A 479 -10.63 18.45 -2.70
C LEU A 479 -10.88 19.23 -3.99
N THR A 480 -9.93 20.08 -4.37
CA THR A 480 -9.87 20.58 -5.75
C THR A 480 -9.31 19.49 -6.66
N GLY A 481 -9.56 19.59 -7.97
CA GLY A 481 -8.99 18.65 -8.93
C GLY A 481 -7.46 18.66 -8.95
N GLU A 482 -6.80 19.81 -8.70
CA GLU A 482 -5.34 19.88 -8.57
C GLU A 482 -4.82 19.16 -7.33
N GLN A 483 -5.55 19.20 -6.22
CA GLN A 483 -5.20 18.44 -5.03
C GLN A 483 -5.41 16.94 -5.25
N ALA A 484 -6.51 16.57 -5.90
CA ALA A 484 -6.82 15.19 -6.25
C ALA A 484 -5.79 14.59 -7.22
N ALA A 485 -5.25 15.38 -8.15
CA ALA A 485 -4.24 14.93 -9.10
C ALA A 485 -2.94 14.44 -8.44
N LYS A 486 -2.67 14.86 -7.19
CA LYS A 486 -1.51 14.40 -6.40
C LYS A 486 -1.67 12.98 -5.82
N HIS A 487 -2.88 12.43 -5.88
CA HIS A 487 -3.25 11.14 -5.32
C HIS A 487 -4.03 10.31 -6.35
N LEU A 488 -3.73 10.48 -7.63
CA LEU A 488 -4.53 9.91 -8.70
C LEU A 488 -4.18 8.43 -8.89
N ALA A 489 -5.16 7.55 -8.69
CA ALA A 489 -5.02 6.13 -8.97
C ALA A 489 -5.44 5.78 -10.39
N ASN A 490 -6.60 6.31 -10.82
CA ASN A 490 -7.16 6.02 -12.13
C ASN A 490 -8.01 7.18 -12.65
N ILE A 491 -8.20 7.18 -13.97
CA ILE A 491 -9.16 8.04 -14.66
C ILE A 491 -10.25 7.15 -15.23
N LYS A 492 -11.50 7.51 -14.94
CA LYS A 492 -12.67 6.73 -15.37
C LYS A 492 -13.56 7.55 -16.29
N PHE A 493 -13.98 6.96 -17.40
CA PHE A 493 -15.02 7.46 -18.29
C PHE A 493 -16.34 6.77 -17.97
N LYS A 494 -17.27 7.52 -17.39
CA LYS A 494 -18.54 7.01 -16.87
C LYS A 494 -19.72 7.50 -17.67
N ILE A 495 -20.67 6.62 -17.91
CA ILE A 495 -21.99 6.94 -18.47
C ILE A 495 -23.02 6.68 -17.38
N GLN A 496 -23.65 7.74 -16.89
CA GLN A 496 -24.75 7.67 -15.91
C GLN A 496 -25.98 8.41 -16.46
N ALA A 497 -27.04 7.66 -16.75
CA ALA A 497 -28.24 8.20 -17.41
C ALA A 497 -29.50 7.41 -17.00
N HIS A 498 -30.63 7.75 -17.62
CA HIS A 498 -31.85 6.94 -17.45
C HIS A 498 -31.60 5.53 -18.03
N PRO A 499 -32.36 4.51 -17.59
CA PRO A 499 -32.27 3.17 -18.21
C PRO A 499 -32.43 3.23 -19.73
N GLY A 500 -31.60 2.48 -20.44
CA GLY A 500 -31.52 2.53 -21.90
C GLY A 500 -30.15 2.09 -22.42
N GLU A 501 -29.99 2.20 -23.73
CA GLU A 501 -28.77 1.80 -24.44
C GLU A 501 -28.06 3.04 -24.98
N TYR A 502 -26.75 3.14 -24.73
CA TYR A 502 -25.94 4.29 -25.10
C TYR A 502 -24.58 3.86 -25.67
N ASP A 503 -24.37 4.11 -26.95
CA ASP A 503 -23.08 3.86 -27.60
C ASP A 503 -22.02 4.91 -27.22
N PHE A 504 -20.77 4.46 -27.11
CA PHE A 504 -19.59 5.32 -26.93
C PHE A 504 -18.36 4.75 -27.65
N ASN A 505 -17.39 5.61 -27.93
CA ASN A 505 -16.06 5.23 -28.40
C ASN A 505 -15.02 6.22 -27.87
N ILE A 506 -14.01 5.75 -27.14
CA ILE A 506 -12.84 6.54 -26.72
C ILE A 506 -11.71 6.32 -27.73
N GLN A 507 -11.32 7.38 -28.44
CA GLN A 507 -10.42 7.30 -29.58
C GLN A 507 -8.98 7.69 -29.24
N ALA A 508 -8.79 8.57 -28.26
CA ALA A 508 -7.47 8.96 -27.78
C ALA A 508 -7.55 9.48 -26.34
N VAL A 509 -6.49 9.26 -25.56
CA VAL A 509 -6.30 9.80 -24.20
C VAL A 509 -4.83 10.17 -24.00
N GLY A 510 -4.55 11.30 -23.37
CA GLY A 510 -3.18 11.77 -23.18
C GLY A 510 -3.08 12.86 -22.11
N PRO A 511 -1.86 13.38 -21.85
CA PRO A 511 -1.67 14.46 -20.89
C PRO A 511 -2.25 15.76 -21.46
N PHE A 512 -2.72 16.66 -20.60
CA PHE A 512 -3.10 18.01 -21.04
C PHE A 512 -1.88 18.79 -21.53
N ASN A 513 -0.78 18.72 -20.79
CA ASN A 513 0.50 19.34 -21.16
C ASN A 513 1.23 18.47 -22.20
N GLY A 514 1.24 18.91 -23.46
CA GLY A 514 1.99 18.23 -24.54
C GLY A 514 1.25 17.09 -25.24
N GLY A 515 0.06 16.72 -24.78
CA GLY A 515 -0.76 15.71 -25.46
C GLY A 515 -1.36 16.22 -26.76
N THR A 516 -1.60 15.31 -27.69
CA THR A 516 -2.10 15.62 -29.04
C THR A 516 -3.33 14.78 -29.37
N CYS A 517 -4.29 14.73 -28.44
CA CYS A 517 -5.55 13.98 -28.59
C CYS A 517 -6.46 14.48 -29.73
N ALA A 518 -5.94 15.08 -30.80
CA ALA A 518 -6.72 15.42 -31.98
C ALA A 518 -7.32 14.15 -32.60
N PRO A 519 -8.57 14.20 -33.08
CA PRO A 519 -9.15 13.08 -33.80
C PRO A 519 -8.45 13.00 -35.16
N ASN A 520 -8.13 11.79 -35.63
CA ASN A 520 -7.83 11.63 -37.05
C ASN A 520 -9.06 12.05 -37.86
N ALA A 521 -8.87 12.95 -38.83
CA ALA A 521 -9.92 13.45 -39.74
C ALA A 521 -10.52 12.35 -40.66
N ASN A 522 -10.19 11.07 -40.46
CA ASN A 522 -10.42 9.98 -41.41
C ASN A 522 -10.82 8.64 -40.75
N VAL A 523 -11.59 8.61 -39.65
CA VAL A 523 -12.15 7.34 -39.17
C VAL A 523 -13.61 7.49 -38.73
N LEU A 524 -14.51 7.25 -39.68
CA LEU A 524 -15.83 6.66 -39.44
C LEU A 524 -15.93 5.46 -40.40
N PRO A 525 -16.27 4.25 -39.94
CA PRO A 525 -17.27 3.44 -40.60
C PRO A 525 -18.65 4.13 -40.53
#